data_AF-B7JYI0-F1
#
_entry.id   AF-B7JYI0-F1
#
_cell.length_a   1.000
_cell.length_b   1.000
_cell.length_c   1.000
_cell.angle_alpha   90.00
_cell.angle_beta   90.00
_cell.angle_gamma   90.00
#
_symmetry.space_group_name_H-M   'P 1'
#
loop_
_entity.id
_entity.type
_entity.pdbx_description
1 polymer ?
#
loop_
_entity_poly.entity_id
_entity_poly.type
_entity_poly.pdbx_seq_one_letter_code
_entity_poly.pdbx_strand_id
1 'polypeptide(L)'
;MMLITVSENQLTLTPGNQVIFPNQTWDDYEKLLNLRQEKTYPKLYFNSQTQEIRLMSPSPSHGNRIYTLTNLVAIILNKQAKDWQCFDPITLN
;
A
#
# COMPACT_ATOMS: atom_id res chain seq x y z
N MET A 1 -4.32 -12.52 -17.47
CA MET A 1 -5.35 -11.53 -17.86
C MET A 1 -5.27 -10.38 -16.86
N MET A 2 -5.31 -9.12 -17.31
CA MET A 2 -5.26 -7.93 -16.45
C MET A 2 -6.69 -7.40 -16.27
N LEU A 3 -7.09 -7.15 -15.03
CA LEU A 3 -8.38 -6.59 -14.65
C LEU A 3 -8.17 -5.26 -13.92
N ILE A 4 -8.82 -4.23 -14.43
CA ILE A 4 -8.95 -2.92 -13.81
C ILE A 4 -10.45 -2.62 -13.77
N THR A 5 -10.99 -2.31 -12.61
CA THR A 5 -12.37 -1.84 -12.48
C THR A 5 -12.36 -0.50 -11.78
N VAL A 6 -12.92 0.51 -12.46
CA VAL A 6 -13.17 1.84 -11.92
C VAL A 6 -14.62 2.17 -12.20
N SER A 7 -15.41 2.33 -11.14
CA SER A 7 -16.78 2.80 -11.20
C SER A 7 -17.08 3.66 -9.97
N GLU A 8 -18.25 4.29 -9.95
CA GLU A 8 -18.71 5.08 -8.79
C GLU A 8 -18.74 4.29 -7.48
N ASN A 9 -18.78 2.95 -7.53
CA ASN A 9 -18.94 2.11 -6.34
C ASN A 9 -17.80 1.11 -6.14
N GLN A 10 -16.85 1.03 -7.07
CA GLN A 10 -15.85 -0.02 -7.06
C GLN A 10 -14.52 0.42 -7.65
N LEU A 11 -13.45 0.11 -6.90
CA LEU A 11 -12.08 0.28 -7.32
C LEU A 11 -11.32 -1.03 -7.09
N THR A 12 -10.89 -1.71 -8.16
CA THR A 12 -10.12 -2.96 -8.05
C THR A 12 -9.01 -3.02 -9.10
N LEU A 13 -7.93 -3.71 -8.74
CA LEU A 13 -6.75 -3.87 -9.58
C LEU A 13 -6.13 -5.25 -9.36
N THR A 14 -5.77 -5.94 -10.45
CA THR A 14 -5.04 -7.23 -10.37
C THR A 14 -3.72 -7.07 -9.60
N PRO A 15 -3.34 -8.04 -8.74
CA PRO A 15 -2.05 -8.01 -8.07
C PRO A 15 -0.87 -7.90 -9.03
N GLY A 16 0.15 -7.14 -8.63
CA GLY A 16 1.34 -6.78 -9.41
C GLY A 16 1.20 -5.50 -10.24
N ASN A 17 -0.01 -4.98 -10.45
CA ASN A 17 -0.23 -3.82 -11.32
C ASN A 17 -0.28 -2.49 -10.56
N GLN A 18 -0.05 -1.40 -11.29
CA GLN A 18 -0.23 -0.02 -10.83
C GLN A 18 -0.96 0.83 -11.88
N VAL A 19 -1.72 1.82 -11.41
CA VAL A 19 -2.33 2.88 -12.24
C VAL A 19 -1.91 4.23 -11.67
N ILE A 20 -1.54 5.16 -12.54
CA ILE A 20 -1.10 6.51 -12.16
C ILE A 20 -2.08 7.51 -12.76
N PHE A 21 -2.67 8.35 -11.92
CA PHE A 21 -3.51 9.48 -12.31
C PHE A 21 -2.68 10.77 -12.13
N PRO A 22 -2.25 11.42 -13.23
CA PRO A 22 -1.52 12.68 -13.15
C PRO A 22 -2.46 13.87 -12.90
N ASN A 23 -1.88 14.99 -12.46
CA ASN A 23 -2.55 16.29 -12.27
C ASN A 23 -3.78 16.21 -11.36
N GLN A 24 -3.69 15.45 -10.27
CA GLN A 24 -4.77 15.26 -9.30
C GLN A 24 -4.60 16.17 -8.08
N THR A 25 -5.73 16.51 -7.47
CA THR A 25 -5.75 17.28 -6.23
C THR A 25 -5.83 16.40 -4.99
N TRP A 26 -5.65 16.99 -3.81
CA TRP A 26 -5.90 16.31 -2.54
C TRP A 26 -7.36 15.85 -2.42
N ASP A 27 -8.32 16.68 -2.85
CA ASP A 27 -9.74 16.35 -2.80
C ASP A 27 -10.07 15.14 -3.70
N ASP A 28 -9.40 14.99 -4.84
CA ASP A 28 -9.56 13.82 -5.70
C ASP A 28 -9.03 12.56 -5.03
N TYR A 29 -7.93 12.68 -4.28
CA TYR A 29 -7.39 11.59 -3.46
C TYR A 29 -8.36 11.19 -2.34
N GLU A 30 -8.96 12.15 -1.65
CA GLU A 30 -9.96 11.87 -0.60
C GLU A 30 -11.21 11.18 -1.15
N LYS A 31 -11.69 11.58 -2.34
CA LYS A 31 -12.77 10.87 -3.03
C LYS A 31 -12.40 9.42 -3.30
N LEU A 32 -11.19 9.16 -3.82
CA LEU A 32 -10.73 7.80 -4.08
C LEU A 32 -10.54 6.99 -2.79
N LEU A 33 -10.09 7.61 -1.69
CA LEU A 33 -10.04 6.97 -0.37
C LEU A 33 -11.43 6.55 0.11
N ASN A 34 -12.42 7.44 0.00
CA ASN A 34 -13.80 7.14 0.35
C ASN A 34 -14.37 6.00 -0.51
N LEU A 35 -14.07 5.99 -1.80
CA LEU A 35 -14.45 4.91 -2.72
C LEU A 35 -13.79 3.56 -2.38
N ARG A 36 -12.53 3.57 -1.94
CA ARG A 36 -11.83 2.37 -1.46
C ARG A 36 -12.47 1.82 -0.18
N GLN A 37 -13.08 2.69 0.62
CA GLN A 37 -13.60 2.38 1.96
C GLN A 37 -12.48 1.77 2.83
N GLU A 38 -12.85 0.89 3.77
CA GLU A 38 -11.91 0.19 4.65
C GLU A 38 -11.15 -0.97 3.97
N LYS A 39 -11.31 -1.16 2.66
CA LYS A 39 -10.60 -2.22 1.94
C LYS A 39 -9.11 -1.91 1.93
N THR A 40 -8.29 -2.92 2.20
CA THR A 40 -6.82 -2.82 2.16
C THR A 40 -6.29 -2.56 0.75
N TYR A 41 -6.99 -3.04 -0.28
CA TYR A 41 -6.59 -2.93 -1.67
C TYR A 41 -7.69 -2.35 -2.56
N PRO A 42 -7.30 -1.65 -3.65
CA PRO A 42 -5.93 -1.28 -4.00
C PRO A 42 -5.36 -0.20 -3.04
N LYS A 43 -4.07 -0.26 -2.75
CA LYS A 43 -3.36 0.78 -1.98
C LYS A 43 -3.42 2.09 -2.75
N LEU A 44 -3.64 3.19 -2.04
CA LEU A 44 -3.73 4.54 -2.58
C LEU A 44 -2.60 5.40 -2.01
N TYR A 45 -1.88 6.11 -2.88
CA TYR A 45 -0.83 7.05 -2.49
C TYR A 45 -0.96 8.34 -3.29
N PHE A 46 -0.86 9.48 -2.61
CA PHE A 46 -0.80 10.80 -3.25
C PHE A 46 0.59 11.39 -3.10
N ASN A 47 1.17 11.86 -4.20
CA ASN A 47 2.40 12.63 -4.21
C ASN A 47 2.06 14.10 -4.47
N SER A 48 2.18 14.95 -3.44
CA SER A 48 1.89 16.38 -3.56
C SER A 48 2.90 17.15 -4.41
N GLN A 49 4.13 16.63 -4.57
CA GLN A 49 5.17 17.27 -5.39
C GLN A 49 4.91 17.06 -6.89
N THR A 50 4.42 15.88 -7.27
CA THR A 50 4.11 15.55 -8.67
C THR A 50 2.63 15.65 -9.01
N GLN A 51 1.77 15.91 -8.01
CA GLN A 51 0.31 15.88 -8.13
C GLN A 51 -0.20 14.57 -8.75
N GLU A 52 0.37 13.45 -8.33
CA GLU A 52 -0.01 12.12 -8.82
C GLU A 52 -0.75 11.32 -7.75
N ILE A 53 -1.83 10.66 -8.14
CA ILE A 53 -2.43 9.58 -7.35
C ILE A 53 -2.02 8.24 -7.95
N ARG A 54 -1.54 7.34 -7.11
CA ARG A 54 -1.12 5.98 -7.48
C ARG A 54 -2.02 4.95 -6.83
N LEU A 55 -2.56 4.06 -7.65
CA LEU A 55 -3.29 2.86 -7.23
C LEU A 55 -2.37 1.67 -7.40
N MET A 56 -2.17 0.90 -6.34
CA MET A 56 -1.24 -0.21 -6.33
C MET A 56 -1.91 -1.45 -5.74
N SER A 57 -1.76 -2.58 -6.41
CA SER A 57 -2.14 -3.88 -5.86
C SER A 57 -0.86 -4.70 -5.77
N PRO A 58 0.00 -4.52 -4.76
CA PRO A 58 1.25 -5.27 -4.68
C PRO A 58 0.97 -6.78 -4.68
N SER A 59 1.81 -7.55 -5.37
CA SER A 59 1.67 -8.99 -5.42
C SER A 59 1.87 -9.62 -4.04
N PRO A 60 1.22 -10.76 -3.73
CA PRO A 60 1.48 -11.50 -2.50
C PRO A 60 2.97 -11.87 -2.31
N SER A 61 3.71 -12.07 -3.41
CA SER A 61 5.16 -12.33 -3.36
C SER A 61 5.95 -11.17 -2.74
N HIS A 62 5.50 -9.93 -2.91
CA HIS A 62 6.11 -8.76 -2.27
C HIS A 62 5.93 -8.80 -0.75
N GLY A 63 4.72 -9.15 -0.29
CA GLY A 63 4.43 -9.35 1.13
C GLY A 63 5.25 -10.49 1.74
N ASN A 64 5.32 -11.64 1.05
CA ASN A 64 6.10 -12.80 1.51
C ASN A 64 7.59 -12.49 1.63
N ARG A 65 8.16 -11.73 0.70
CA ARG A 65 9.58 -11.33 0.75
C ARG A 65 9.87 -10.46 1.97
N ILE A 66 9.06 -9.42 2.21
CA ILE A 66 9.20 -8.55 3.37
C ILE A 66 9.05 -9.36 4.66
N TYR A 67 7.99 -10.16 4.76
CA TYR A 67 7.73 -11.02 5.92
C TYR A 67 8.91 -11.96 6.23
N THR A 68 9.50 -12.57 5.21
CA THR A 68 10.66 -13.46 5.37
C THR A 68 11.86 -12.71 5.95
N LEU A 69 12.16 -11.52 5.44
CA LEU A 69 13.27 -10.69 5.93
C LEU A 69 13.03 -10.19 7.35
N THR A 70 11.82 -9.68 7.64
CA THR A 70 11.44 -9.22 8.98
C THR A 70 11.58 -10.36 9.99
N ASN A 71 11.10 -11.55 9.66
CA ASN A 71 11.24 -12.72 10.54
C ASN A 71 12.69 -13.14 10.75
N LEU A 72 13.52 -13.13 9.70
CA LEU A 72 14.94 -13.45 9.85
C LEU A 72 15.62 -12.48 10.83
N VAL A 73 15.39 -11.18 10.67
CA VAL A 73 15.95 -10.15 11.57
C VAL A 73 15.44 -10.34 12.99
N ALA A 74 14.13 -10.53 13.17
CA ALA A 74 13.49 -10.79 14.46
C ALA A 74 14.13 -11.98 15.20
N ILE A 75 14.33 -13.10 14.48
CA ILE A 75 14.95 -14.31 15.03
C ILE A 75 16.39 -14.02 15.49
N ILE A 76 17.18 -13.30 14.69
CA ILE A 76 18.57 -12.96 15.04
C ILE A 76 18.62 -12.10 16.29
N LEU A 77 17.80 -11.06 16.37
CA LEU A 77 17.75 -10.14 17.51
C LEU A 77 17.31 -10.87 18.79
N ASN A 78 16.30 -11.73 18.69
CA ASN A 78 15.85 -12.58 19.80
C ASN A 78 16.96 -13.51 20.29
N LYS A 79 17.72 -14.13 19.38
CA LYS A 79 18.86 -15.00 19.74
C LYS A 79 19.99 -14.25 20.43
N GLN A 80 20.15 -12.96 20.15
CA GLN A 80 21.14 -12.10 20.79
C GLN A 80 20.61 -11.41 22.06
N ALA A 81 19.38 -11.71 22.50
CA ALA A 81 18.69 -11.02 23.59
C ALA A 81 18.73 -9.49 23.44
N LYS A 82 18.63 -9.01 22.20
CA LYS A 82 18.54 -7.58 21.91
C LYS A 82 17.10 -7.13 22.08
N ASP A 83 16.90 -5.98 22.71
CA ASP A 83 15.61 -5.33 22.75
C ASP A 83 15.29 -4.73 21.37
N TRP A 84 14.11 -5.04 20.84
CA TRP A 84 13.66 -4.55 19.54
C TRP A 84 12.13 -4.59 19.43
N GLN A 85 11.58 -3.71 18.59
CA GLN A 85 10.15 -3.65 18.31
C GLN A 85 9.92 -3.56 16.79
N CYS A 86 8.95 -4.33 16.29
CA CYS A 86 8.47 -4.20 14.91
C CYS A 86 7.42 -3.09 14.89
N PHE A 87 7.80 -1.90 14.46
CA PHE A 87 6.81 -0.88 14.12
C PHE A 87 6.37 -1.13 12.67
N ASP A 88 5.14 -1.62 12.48
CA ASP A 88 4.39 -1.12 11.34
C ASP A 88 4.26 0.40 11.53
N PRO A 89 4.31 1.22 10.47
CA PRO A 89 4.07 2.65 10.61
C PRO A 89 2.63 2.84 11.12
N ILE A 90 2.48 2.85 12.44
CA ILE A 90 1.48 3.63 13.16
C ILE A 90 1.88 5.09 12.99
N THR A 91 1.84 5.58 11.75
CA THR A 91 1.81 7.02 11.49
C THR A 91 0.42 7.52 11.92
N LEU A 92 0.25 8.63 12.63
CA LEU A 92 0.96 9.91 12.52
C LEU A 92 0.84 10.77 13.80
N ASN A 93 1.86 11.62 14.01
CA ASN A 93 1.66 12.98 14.53
C ASN A 93 1.06 13.87 13.44
#